data_AF-A0A2D8Q6K9-F1
#
_entry.id   AF-A0A2D8Q6K9-F1
#
_cell.length_a   1.000
_cell.length_b   1.000
_cell.length_c   1.000
_cell.angle_alpha   90.00
_cell.angle_beta   90.00
_cell.angle_gamma   90.00
#
_symmetry.space_group_name_H-M   'P 1'
#
loop_
_entity.id
_entity.type
_entity.pdbx_description
1 polymer ?
#
loop_
_entity_poly.entity_id
_entity_poly.type
_entity_poly.pdbx_seq_one_letter_code
_entity_poly.pdbx_strand_id
1 'polypeptide(L)'
;MRILLTYILPFLAPFLAYAAWMAWAGRVERQRGSRPDAPPVWVTGLAVVVLAAALFLVGHAVGPRPDPGVYVPPRVEDGRIVPGHYGQD
;
A
#
# COMPACT_ATOMS: atom_id res chain seq x y z
N MET A 1 -3.45 -6.24 -17.71
CA MET A 1 -2.45 -7.07 -16.99
C MET A 1 -1.68 -6.29 -15.92
N ARG A 2 -1.30 -5.02 -16.16
CA ARG A 2 -0.62 -4.15 -15.17
C ARG A 2 -1.31 -4.11 -13.81
N ILE A 3 -2.61 -3.84 -13.77
CA ILE A 3 -3.36 -3.72 -12.50
C ILE A 3 -3.27 -4.97 -11.61
N LEU A 4 -3.34 -6.15 -12.24
CA LEU A 4 -3.34 -7.42 -11.51
C LEU A 4 -1.98 -7.66 -10.83
N LEU A 5 -0.87 -7.43 -11.55
CA LEU A 5 0.48 -7.61 -11.02
C LEU A 5 0.93 -6.47 -10.09
N THR A 6 0.50 -5.23 -10.35
CA THR A 6 1.02 -4.05 -9.64
C THR A 6 0.20 -3.67 -8.41
N TYR A 7 -1.08 -4.03 -8.34
CA TYR A 7 -1.94 -3.70 -7.20
C TYR A 7 -2.48 -4.94 -6.50
N ILE A 8 -3.09 -5.86 -7.25
CA ILE A 8 -3.78 -7.02 -6.66
C ILE A 8 -2.78 -8.01 -6.06
N LEU A 9 -1.69 -8.30 -6.78
CA LEU A 9 -0.67 -9.24 -6.32
C LEU A 9 0.03 -8.78 -5.03
N PRO A 10 0.57 -7.56 -4.90
CA PRO A 10 1.15 -7.09 -3.64
C PRO A 10 0.12 -6.95 -2.52
N PHE A 11 -1.15 -6.65 -2.84
CA PHE A 11 -2.22 -6.64 -1.86
C PHE A 11 -2.53 -8.04 -1.31
N LEU A 12 -2.56 -9.06 -2.17
CA LEU A 12 -2.81 -10.45 -1.77
C LEU A 12 -1.57 -11.16 -1.20
N ALA A 13 -0.36 -10.69 -1.54
CA ALA A 13 0.91 -11.29 -1.12
C ALA A 13 1.00 -11.58 0.39
N PRO A 14 0.69 -10.67 1.33
CA PRO A 14 0.75 -10.98 2.76
C PRO A 14 -0.23 -12.09 3.17
N PHE A 15 -1.43 -12.12 2.57
CA PHE A 15 -2.43 -13.16 2.85
C PHE A 15 -1.99 -14.53 2.32
N LEU A 16 -1.44 -14.57 1.11
CA LEU A 16 -0.92 -15.81 0.51
C LEU A 16 0.29 -16.34 1.28
N ALA A 17 1.20 -15.46 1.72
CA ALA A 17 2.34 -15.82 2.54
C ALA A 17 1.90 -16.42 3.89
N TYR A 18 0.93 -15.79 4.55
CA TYR A 18 0.37 -16.31 5.81
C TYR A 18 -0.37 -17.63 5.61
N ALA A 19 -1.17 -17.76 4.56
CA ALA A 19 -1.88 -19.00 4.23
C ALA A 19 -0.89 -20.15 3.93
N ALA A 20 0.19 -19.87 3.21
CA ALA A 20 1.26 -20.84 2.95
C ALA A 20 1.96 -21.28 4.24
N TRP A 21 2.28 -20.33 5.13
CA TRP A 21 2.83 -20.63 6.46
C TRP A 21 1.89 -21.53 7.26
N MET A 22 0.60 -21.20 7.30
CA MET A 22 -0.39 -21.96 8.07
C MET A 22 -0.60 -23.38 7.52
N ALA A 23 -0.61 -23.53 6.19
CA ALA A 23 -0.69 -24.84 5.53
C ALA A 23 0.57 -25.69 5.81
N TRP A 24 1.75 -25.07 5.83
CA TRP A 24 2.99 -25.74 6.19
C TRP A 24 3.03 -26.14 7.68
N ALA A 25 2.67 -25.22 8.58
CA ALA A 25 2.60 -25.46 10.01
C ALA A 25 1.63 -26.60 10.36
N GLY A 26 0.44 -26.62 9.74
CA GLY A 26 -0.53 -27.69 9.92
C GLY A 26 -0.08 -29.05 9.37
N ARG A 27 0.74 -29.07 8.31
CA ARG A 27 1.39 -30.32 7.85
C ARG A 27 2.43 -30.82 8.85
N VAL A 28 3.25 -29.92 9.40
CA VAL A 28 4.28 -30.27 10.40
C VAL A 28 3.64 -30.80 11.69
N GLU A 29 2.56 -30.18 12.15
CA GLU A 29 1.80 -30.61 13.33
C GLU A 29 1.23 -32.03 13.16
N ARG A 30 0.65 -32.32 11.99
CA ARG A 30 0.15 -33.67 11.66
C ARG A 30 1.26 -34.73 11.58
N GLN A 31 2.48 -34.34 11.21
CA GLN A 31 3.62 -35.26 11.09
C GLN A 31 4.36 -35.46 12.42
N ARG A 32 4.43 -34.45 13.28
CA ARG A 32 5.18 -34.49 14.55
C ARG A 32 4.31 -34.70 15.79
N GLY A 33 2.99 -34.58 15.69
CA GLY A 33 2.06 -34.72 16.82
C GLY A 33 2.11 -33.57 17.82
N SER A 34 2.87 -32.51 17.51
CA SER A 34 3.03 -31.32 18.35
C SER A 34 2.93 -30.07 17.49
N ARG A 35 2.32 -29.02 18.06
CA ARG A 35 2.18 -27.72 17.41
C ARG A 35 3.59 -27.14 17.19
N PRO A 36 3.90 -26.62 15.98
CA PRO A 36 5.19 -25.99 15.73
C PRO A 36 5.40 -24.81 16.69
N ASP A 37 6.63 -24.68 17.18
CA ASP A 37 7.03 -23.57 18.06
C ASP A 37 6.69 -22.21 17.45
N ALA A 38 6.46 -21.23 18.33
CA ALA A 38 6.21 -19.86 17.89
C ALA A 38 7.35 -19.38 16.96
N PRO A 39 7.03 -18.58 15.92
CA PRO A 39 8.05 -18.02 15.04
C PRO A 39 9.12 -17.31 15.85
N PRO A 40 10.41 -17.53 15.56
CA PRO A 40 11.49 -16.82 16.23
C PRO A 40 11.31 -15.29 16.10
N VAL A 41 11.70 -14.54 17.13
CA VAL A 41 11.54 -13.07 17.19
C VAL A 41 12.16 -12.35 15.97
N TRP A 42 13.21 -12.91 15.36
CA TRP A 42 13.82 -12.34 14.16
C TRP A 42 12.88 -12.34 12.95
N VAL A 43 11.93 -13.26 12.87
CA VAL A 43 10.93 -13.31 11.79
C VAL A 43 10.01 -12.10 11.88
N THR A 44 9.57 -11.77 13.10
CA THR A 44 8.79 -10.54 13.36
C THR A 44 9.63 -9.30 13.04
N GLY A 45 10.90 -9.28 13.43
CA GLY A 45 11.82 -8.19 13.08
C GLY A 45 11.97 -8.01 11.56
N LEU A 46 12.13 -9.10 10.82
CA LEU A 46 12.21 -9.07 9.36
C LEU A 46 10.90 -8.56 8.73
N ALA A 47 9.74 -8.98 9.24
CA ALA A 47 8.45 -8.52 8.76
C ALA A 47 8.28 -6.99 8.94
N VAL A 48 8.73 -6.45 10.08
CA VAL A 48 8.73 -5.00 10.33
C VAL A 48 9.64 -4.26 9.35
N VAL A 49 10.85 -4.77 9.10
CA VAL A 49 11.79 -4.16 8.13
C VAL A 49 11.20 -4.17 6.72
N VAL A 50 10.62 -5.30 6.29
CA VAL A 50 9.97 -5.42 4.98
C VAL A 50 8.78 -4.45 4.86
N LEU A 51 7.96 -4.33 5.90
CA LEU A 51 6.84 -3.39 5.93
C LEU A 51 7.34 -1.94 5.84
N ALA A 52 8.36 -1.56 6.61
CA ALA A 52 8.94 -0.24 6.58
C ALA A 52 9.52 0.10 5.20
N ALA A 53 10.23 -0.84 4.57
CA ALA A 53 10.76 -0.68 3.21
C ALA A 53 9.63 -0.53 2.17
N ALA A 54 8.56 -1.31 2.29
CA ALA A 54 7.40 -1.20 1.40
C ALA A 54 6.71 0.16 1.54
N LEU A 55 6.50 0.64 2.77
CA LEU A 55 5.91 1.96 3.03
C LEU A 55 6.81 3.09 2.51
N PHE A 56 8.12 2.98 2.71
CA PHE A 56 9.10 3.93 2.17
C PHE A 56 9.03 4.00 0.64
N LEU A 57 9.04 2.84 -0.03
CA LEU A 57 8.93 2.76 -1.48
C LEU A 57 7.60 3.32 -2.00
N VAL A 58 6.48 3.00 -1.34
CA VAL A 58 5.16 3.55 -1.72
C VAL A 58 5.11 5.06 -1.51
N GLY A 59 5.61 5.56 -0.39
CA GLY A 59 5.66 7.00 -0.10
C GLY A 59 6.51 7.78 -1.12
N HIS A 60 7.51 7.13 -1.73
CA HIS A 60 8.32 7.75 -2.76
C HIS A 60 7.75 7.58 -4.18
N ALA A 61 7.07 6.46 -4.45
CA ALA A 61 6.42 6.20 -5.74
C ALA A 61 5.15 7.03 -5.93
N VAL A 62 4.43 7.30 -4.84
CA VAL A 62 3.34 8.27 -4.81
C VAL A 62 3.99 9.64 -4.64
N GLY A 63 4.51 10.20 -5.73
CA GLY A 63 5.10 11.54 -5.74
C GLY A 63 4.11 12.62 -5.23
N PRO A 64 4.56 13.88 -5.10
CA PRO A 64 3.68 14.98 -4.71
C PRO A 64 2.41 14.93 -5.56
N ARG A 65 1.24 14.96 -4.92
CA ARG A 65 -0.01 15.19 -5.67
C ARG A 65 0.22 16.46 -6.48
N PRO A 66 -0.14 16.51 -7.78
CA PRO A 66 -0.10 17.77 -8.52
C PRO A 66 -0.82 18.78 -7.65
N ASP A 67 -0.17 19.90 -7.33
CA ASP A 67 -0.77 20.94 -6.53
C ASP A 67 -2.10 21.27 -7.21
N PRO A 68 -3.25 21.01 -6.57
CA PRO A 68 -4.54 21.33 -7.16
C PRO A 68 -4.61 22.85 -7.10
N GLY A 69 -3.92 23.52 -8.02
CA GLY A 69 -3.41 24.87 -7.83
C GLY A 69 -4.46 25.86 -7.38
N VAL A 70 -4.05 26.93 -6.70
CA VAL A 70 -4.92 27.75 -5.84
C VAL A 70 -6.29 28.01 -6.47
N TYR A 71 -7.35 27.62 -5.77
CA TYR A 71 -8.71 27.86 -6.25
C TYR A 71 -8.97 29.36 -6.36
N VAL A 72 -9.30 29.80 -7.57
CA VAL A 72 -9.68 31.17 -7.88
C VAL A 72 -11.20 31.24 -7.91
N PRO A 73 -11.85 31.98 -6.99
CA PRO A 73 -13.29 32.09 -6.97
C PRO A 73 -13.82 32.84 -8.20
N PRO A 74 -15.07 32.56 -8.61
CA PRO A 74 -15.71 33.28 -9.71
C PRO A 74 -15.81 34.77 -9.40
N ARG A 75 -15.55 35.61 -10.40
CA ARG A 75 -15.55 37.08 -10.28
C ARG A 75 -16.23 37.73 -11.47
N VAL A 76 -16.68 38.97 -11.29
CA VAL A 76 -17.27 39.76 -12.37
C VAL A 76 -16.22 40.75 -12.86
N GLU A 77 -15.80 40.59 -14.12
CA GLU A 77 -14.89 41.52 -14.82
C GLU A 77 -15.63 42.10 -16.02
N ASP A 78 -15.67 43.42 -16.13
CA ASP A 78 -16.31 44.16 -17.24
C ASP A 78 -17.74 43.72 -17.55
N GLY A 79 -18.53 43.45 -16.51
CA GLY A 79 -19.93 43.02 -16.63
C GLY A 79 -20.11 41.57 -17.11
N ARG A 80 -19.03 40.80 -17.26
CA ARG A 80 -19.07 39.37 -17.56
C ARG A 80 -18.70 38.55 -16.34
N ILE A 81 -19.38 37.42 -16.16
CA ILE A 81 -19.07 36.45 -15.11
C ILE A 81 -17.91 35.58 -15.59
N VAL A 82 -16.78 35.67 -14.90
CA VAL A 82 -15.63 34.78 -15.07
C VAL A 82 -15.81 33.61 -14.11
N PRO A 83 -15.98 32.37 -14.61
CA PRO A 83 -16.19 31.19 -13.76
C PRO A 83 -14.94 30.87 -12.94
N GLY A 84 -15.15 30.28 -11.75
CA GLY A 84 -14.07 29.85 -10.88
C GLY A 84 -13.24 28.74 -11.53
N HIS A 85 -11.94 28.78 -11.31
CA HIS A 85 -10.98 27.81 -11.86
C HIS A 85 -9.87 27.55 -10.85
N TYR A 86 -9.18 26.42 -11.00
CA TYR A 86 -7.92 26.21 -10.29
C TYR A 86 -6.84 27.00 -11.04
N GLY A 87 -6.11 27.86 -10.35
CA GLY A 87 -4.95 28.57 -10.91
C GLY A 87 -3.87 27.55 -11.25
N GLN A 88 -3.32 27.60 -12.45
CA GLN A 88 -2.06 26.91 -12.75
C GLN A 88 -0.97 27.96 -12.56
N ASP A 89 -0.14 27.80 -11.54
CA ASP A 89 1.07 28.61 -11.36
C ASP A 89 2.08 28.34 -12.48
#